data_AF-X0UAV4-F1
#
_entry.id   AF-X0UAV4-F1
#
_cell.length_a   1.000
_cell.length_b   1.000
_cell.length_c   1.000
_cell.angle_alpha   90.00
_cell.angle_beta   90.00
_cell.angle_gamma   90.00
#
_symmetry.space_group_name_H-M   'P 1'
#
loop_
_entity.id
_entity.type
_entity.pdbx_description
1 polymer ?
#
loop_
_entity_poly.entity_id
_entity_poly.type
_entity_poly.pdbx_seq_one_letter_code
_entity_poly.pdbx_strand_id
1 'polypeptide(L)' 'QLLYSTCSIAPEENELVIDDVLKNNSNFAIVKIPGNYGVNGIIDVYNKTLREDIKNSQRLYPHLHNTIGFFISLIQKVR' A
#
# COMPACT_ATOMS: atom_id res chain seq x y z
N GLN A 1 0.02 -15.74 0.88
CA GLN A 1 -0.09 -14.28 0.61
C GLN A 1 -0.90 -13.67 1.74
N LEU A 2 -0.67 -12.39 2.04
CA LEU A 2 -1.39 -11.64 3.06
C LEU A 2 -1.93 -10.37 2.43
N LEU A 3 -3.24 -10.13 2.57
CA LEU A 3 -3.87 -8.88 2.15
C LEU A 3 -3.97 -7.96 3.36
N TYR A 4 -3.37 -6.78 3.27
CA TYR A 4 -3.55 -5.70 4.23
C TYR A 4 -4.50 -4.65 3.63
N SER A 5 -5.50 -4.22 4.39
CA SER A 5 -6.46 -3.22 3.94
C SER A 5 -6.99 -2.37 5.07
N THR A 6 -7.27 -1.10 4.79
CA THR A 6 -7.87 -0.15 5.73
C THR A 6 -8.96 0.67 5.04
N CYS A 7 -9.89 1.23 5.82
CA CYS A 7 -10.85 2.24 5.38
C CYS A 7 -10.40 3.67 5.70
N SER A 8 -9.09 3.94 5.60
CA SER A 8 -8.48 5.24 5.84
C SER A 8 -7.68 5.73 4.64
N ILE A 9 -7.61 7.05 4.46
CA ILE A 9 -6.71 7.69 3.49
C ILE A 9 -5.38 8.13 4.11
N ALA A 10 -5.25 8.07 5.44
CA ALA A 10 -4.08 8.54 6.17
C ALA A 10 -2.85 7.65 5.87
N PRO A 11 -1.73 8.21 5.36
CA PRO A 11 -0.50 7.44 5.13
C PRO A 11 0.05 6.74 6.38
N GLU A 12 -0.21 7.30 7.57
CA GLU A 12 0.18 6.77 8.88
C GLU A 12 -0.47 5.44 9.21
N GLU A 13 -1.63 5.16 8.63
CA GLU A 13 -2.35 3.89 8.76
C GLU A 13 -2.05 2.96 7.58
N ASN A 14 -1.34 3.42 6.55
CA ASN A 14 -1.22 2.73 5.27
C ASN A 14 0.26 2.45 4.92
N GLU A 15 0.87 3.27 4.07
CA GLU A 15 2.22 3.04 3.57
C GLU A 15 3.28 3.10 4.66
N LEU A 16 3.09 3.95 5.68
CA LEU A 16 4.03 4.02 6.80
C LEU A 16 4.00 2.74 7.65
N VAL A 17 2.83 2.14 7.86
CA VAL A 17 2.69 0.85 8.57
C VAL A 17 3.37 -0.25 7.78
N ILE A 18 3.11 -0.32 6.47
CA ILE A 18 3.69 -1.36 5.63
C ILE A 18 5.21 -1.19 5.50
N ASP A 19 5.70 0.03 5.29
CA ASP A 19 7.13 0.31 5.25
C ASP A 19 7.78 -0.14 6.55
N ASP A 20 7.27 0.29 7.71
CA ASP A 20 7.84 -0.05 9.01
C ASP A 20 7.94 -1.57 9.25
N VAL A 21 6.87 -2.31 8.96
CA VAL A 21 6.82 -3.78 9.13
C VAL A 21 7.74 -4.50 8.14
N LEU A 22 7.84 -4.03 6.90
CA LEU A 22 8.57 -4.75 5.84
C LEU A 22 9.99 -4.24 5.60
N LYS A 23 10.39 -3.08 6.12
CA LYS A 23 11.68 -2.43 5.84
C LYS A 23 12.88 -3.35 5.97
N ASN A 24 12.91 -4.17 7.02
CA ASN A 24 14.00 -5.08 7.32
C ASN A 24 13.74 -6.54 6.86
N ASN A 25 12.60 -6.80 6.22
CA ASN A 25 12.13 -8.14 5.86
C ASN A 25 12.20 -8.39 4.35
N SER A 26 13.36 -8.86 3.88
CA SER A 26 13.58 -9.16 2.45
C SER A 26 12.93 -10.45 1.95
N ASN A 27 12.30 -11.24 2.83
CA ASN A 27 11.55 -12.43 2.47
C ASN A 27 10.15 -12.11 1.92
N PHE A 28 9.73 -10.84 2.02
CA PHE A 28 8.42 -10.38 1.58
C PHE A 28 8.54 -9.22 0.60
N ALA A 29 7.63 -9.16 -0.36
CA ALA A 29 7.48 -8.08 -1.31
C ALA A 29 6.00 -7.69 -1.43
N ILE A 30 5.78 -6.43 -1.77
CA ILE A 30 4.45 -5.93 -2.11
C ILE A 30 4.24 -6.14 -3.61
N VAL A 31 3.28 -6.99 -3.96
CA VAL A 31 2.98 -7.36 -5.33
C VAL A 31 1.71 -6.67 -5.81
N LYS A 32 1.59 -6.51 -7.13
CA LYS A 32 0.37 -5.93 -7.71
C LYS A 32 -0.84 -6.80 -7.39
N ILE A 33 -1.91 -6.14 -6.96
CA ILE A 33 -3.20 -6.79 -6.79
C ILE A 33 -3.76 -7.14 -8.18
N PRO A 34 -4.41 -8.30 -8.37
CA PRO A 34 -5.11 -8.59 -9.62
C PRO A 34 -6.20 -7.55 -9.89
N GLY A 35 -6.11 -6.86 -11.03
CA GLY A 35 -7.05 -5.80 -11.40
C GLY A 35 -6.51 -4.39 -11.09
N ASN A 36 -7.29 -3.38 -11.47
CA ASN A 36 -6.97 -1.97 -11.25
C ASN A 36 -8.14 -1.31 -10.50
N TYR A 37 -8.04 -1.23 -9.18
CA TYR A 37 -9.13 -0.78 -8.31
C TYR A 37 -9.05 0.72 -8.01
N GLY A 38 -7.85 1.29 -8.06
CA GLY A 38 -7.66 2.71 -7.82
C GLY A 38 -6.31 3.19 -8.29
N VAL A 39 -5.74 4.15 -7.57
CA VAL A 39 -4.43 4.73 -7.89
C VAL A 39 -3.33 4.03 -7.09
N ASN A 40 -2.10 4.14 -7.56
CA ASN A 40 -0.94 3.57 -6.88
C ASN A 40 -0.75 4.15 -5.46
N GLY A 41 -0.15 3.35 -4.57
CA GLY A 41 0.31 3.82 -3.27
C GLY A 41 1.40 4.89 -3.36
N ILE A 42 1.57 5.63 -2.27
CA ILE A 42 2.47 6.78 -2.19
C ILE A 42 3.84 6.33 -1.67
N ILE A 43 4.91 6.64 -2.39
CA ILE A 43 6.28 6.31 -1.98
C ILE A 43 6.97 7.43 -1.20
N ASP A 44 6.56 8.68 -1.40
CA ASP A 44 7.12 9.84 -0.70
C ASP A 44 6.08 10.42 0.25
N VAL A 45 6.32 10.25 1.56
CA VAL A 45 5.39 10.67 2.62
C VAL A 45 6.17 11.46 3.66
N TYR A 46 5.76 12.71 3.93
CA TYR A 46 6.37 13.58 4.94
C TYR A 46 7.91 13.70 4.84
N ASN A 47 8.43 13.88 3.62
CA ASN A 47 9.88 13.93 3.32
C ASN A 47 10.63 12.62 3.63
N LYS A 48 9.94 11.49 3.69
CA LYS A 48 10.53 10.15 3.75
C LYS A 48 10.21 9.38 2.48
N THR A 49 11.23 8.85 1.84
CA THR A 49 11.08 7.90 0.74
C THR A 49 10.97 6.48 1.33
N LEU A 50 9.85 5.84 1.06
CA LEU A 50 9.50 4.50 1.51
C LEU A 50 10.00 3.45 0.49
N ARG A 51 9.79 2.16 0.80
CA ARG A 51 10.12 1.08 -0.14
C ARG A 51 9.42 1.26 -1.50
N GLU A 52 10.19 1.04 -2.56
CA GLU A 52 9.73 1.15 -3.95
C GLU A 52 8.54 0.24 -4.31
N ASP A 53 8.44 -0.94 -3.69
CA ASP A 53 7.37 -1.90 -3.97
C ASP A 53 6.00 -1.46 -3.44
N ILE A 54 5.95 -0.45 -2.55
CA ILE A 54 4.71 0.15 -2.04
C ILE A 54 3.84 0.72 -3.16
N LYS A 55 4.43 1.18 -4.28
CA LYS A 55 3.67 1.63 -5.45
C LYS A 55 2.74 0.57 -6.03
N ASN A 56 2.94 -0.71 -5.71
CA ASN A 56 2.06 -1.80 -6.15
C ASN A 56 0.77 -1.91 -5.33
N SER A 57 0.67 -1.20 -4.20
CA SER A 57 -0.57 -1.04 -3.44
C SER A 57 -1.56 -0.13 -4.18
N GLN A 58 -2.81 -0.14 -3.73
CA GLN A 58 -3.93 0.56 -4.36
C GLN A 58 -4.64 1.46 -3.34
N ARG A 59 -4.89 2.71 -3.73
CA ARG A 59 -5.67 3.70 -2.98
C ARG A 59 -6.96 4.02 -3.72
N LEU A 60 -8.06 4.01 -2.99
CA LEU A 60 -9.34 4.47 -3.46
C LEU A 60 -9.70 5.75 -2.72
N TYR A 61 -9.95 6.79 -3.50
CA TYR A 61 -10.40 8.10 -3.02
C TYR A 61 -11.87 8.34 -3.33
N PRO A 62 -12.65 8.96 -2.42
CA PRO A 62 -14.07 9.21 -2.63
C PRO A 62 -14.38 10.01 -3.90
N HIS A 63 -13.62 11.08 -4.15
CA HIS A 63 -13.85 11.98 -5.28
C HIS A 63 -13.43 11.39 -6.63
N LEU A 64 -12.63 10.31 -6.66
CA LEU A 64 -12.18 9.66 -7.89
C LEU A 64 -12.95 8.37 -8.21
N HIS A 65 -13.40 7.65 -7.17
CA HIS A 65 -13.91 6.29 -7.32
C HIS A 65 -15.35 6.12 -6.82
N ASN A 66 -16.02 7.19 -6.41
CA ASN A 66 -17.39 7.15 -5.88
C ASN A 66 -17.58 6.08 -4.77
N THR A 67 -16.61 6.04 -3.84
CA THR A 67 -16.52 5.07 -2.74
C THR A 67 -16.04 5.77 -1.47
N ILE A 68 -15.80 5.03 -0.38
CA ILE A 68 -15.12 5.55 0.80
C ILE A 68 -13.60 5.54 0.60
N GLY A 69 -12.87 6.26 1.45
CA GLY A 69 -11.41 6.17 1.48
C GLY A 69 -10.97 4.74 1.80
N PHE A 70 -10.14 4.14 0.95
CA PHE A 70 -9.70 2.76 1.14
C PHE A 70 -8.27 2.55 0.67
N PHE A 71 -7.55 1.63 1.31
CA PHE A 71 -6.20 1.24 0.95
C PHE A 71 -6.09 -0.28 0.93
N ILE A 72 -5.36 -0.82 -0.06
CA ILE A 72 -5.18 -2.25 -0.24
C ILE A 72 -3.73 -2.54 -0.64
N SER A 73 -3.10 -3.50 0.03
CA SER A 73 -1.75 -3.97 -0.28
C SER A 73 -1.66 -5.49 -0.18
N LEU A 74 -1.12 -6.12 -1.22
CA LEU A 74 -0.93 -7.57 -1.26
C LEU A 74 0.54 -7.90 -1.00
N ILE A 75 0.79 -8.55 0.14
CA ILE A 75 2.11 -8.93 0.59
C ILE A 75 2.33 -10.41 0.25
N GLN A 76 3.43 -10.71 -0.43
CA GLN A 76 3.79 -12.05 -0.83
C GLN A 76 5.16 -12.44 -0.29
N LYS A 77 5.26 -13.65 0.26
CA LYS A 77 6.54 -14.28 0.58
C LYS A 77 7.24 -14.63 -0.74
N VAL A 78 8.45 -14.13 -0.95
CA VAL A 78 9.26 -14.28 -2.17
C VAL A 78 10.50 -15.16 -1.97
N ARG A 79 10.85 -15.49 -0.72
CA ARG A 79 11.90 -16.44 -0.35
C ARG A 79 11.38 -17.38 0.72
#